data_AF-A0A960DZH5-F1
#
_entry.id   AF-A0A960DZH5-F1
#
_cell.length_a   1.000
_cell.length_b   1.000
_cell.length_c   1.000
_cell.angle_alpha   90.00
_cell.angle_beta   90.00
_cell.angle_gamma   90.00
#
_symmetry.space_group_name_H-M   'P 1'
#
loop_
_entity.id
_entity.type
_entity.pdbx_description
1 polymer ?
#
loop_
_entity_poly.entity_id
_entity_poly.type
_entity_poly.pdbx_seq_one_letter_code
_entity_poly.pdbx_strand_id
1 'polypeptide(L)'
;GITTREIVAAAGQRNASAVSYHFGSRQGLLLEILARRGGPVDEERGRRRAALGDRPDTAELVRCLVAPYAALAAQPDGRAYVRIVAQLRGRFAAWRVASDAATTKHLAGILDELEARPPASPAVRRQRVVGLIMLLTASAAERARGLDDGDDPELDHDTWVDDLVAMCAAVVTA
;
A
#
# COMPACT_ATOMS: atom_id res chain seq x y z
N GLY A 1 21.32 -4.05 7.42
CA GLY A 1 19.94 -4.08 7.92
C GLY A 1 19.94 -3.68 9.38
N ILE A 2 19.02 -2.81 9.79
CA ILE A 2 18.98 -2.23 11.14
C ILE A 2 18.58 -3.29 12.19
N THR A 3 19.26 -3.31 13.33
CA THR A 3 19.05 -4.19 14.49
C THR A 3 17.96 -3.66 15.41
N THR A 4 17.36 -4.54 16.23
CA THR A 4 16.36 -4.14 17.24
C THR A 4 16.90 -3.11 18.24
N ARG A 5 18.22 -3.14 18.54
CA ARG A 5 18.88 -2.14 19.39
C ARG A 5 18.87 -0.74 18.77
N GLU A 6 19.10 -0.63 17.47
CA GLU A 6 19.07 0.65 16.76
C GLU A 6 17.65 1.24 16.68
N ILE A 7 16.62 0.39 16.51
CA ILE A 7 15.21 0.80 16.55
C ILE A 7 14.85 1.37 17.94
N VAL A 8 15.29 0.70 19.00
CA VAL A 8 15.05 1.09 20.40
C VAL A 8 15.73 2.41 20.74
N ALA A 9 16.99 2.57 20.31
CA ALA A 9 17.73 3.81 20.46
C ALA A 9 17.09 4.97 19.70
N ALA A 10 16.65 4.75 18.45
CA ALA A 10 15.94 5.75 17.65
C ALA A 10 14.56 6.13 18.24
N ALA A 11 13.89 5.21 18.93
CA ALA A 11 12.64 5.47 19.64
C ALA A 11 12.84 6.18 21.01
N GLY A 12 14.07 6.59 21.35
CA GLY A 12 14.39 7.23 22.64
C GLY A 12 14.26 6.28 23.85
N GLN A 13 14.10 4.98 23.62
CA GLN A 13 13.97 3.98 24.66
C GLN A 13 15.34 3.37 24.96
N ARG A 14 15.70 3.21 26.24
CA ARG A 14 16.98 2.59 26.63
C ARG A 14 16.89 1.07 26.80
N ASN A 15 15.70 0.49 26.61
CA ASN A 15 15.43 -0.90 26.92
C ASN A 15 14.95 -1.70 25.70
N ALA A 16 15.84 -2.52 25.13
CA ALA A 16 15.49 -3.40 24.01
C ALA A 16 14.41 -4.42 24.36
N SER A 17 14.26 -4.74 25.66
CA SER A 17 13.22 -5.61 26.17
C SER A 17 11.82 -5.01 26.04
N ALA A 18 11.66 -3.68 25.93
CA ALA A 18 10.34 -3.06 25.73
C ALA A 18 9.76 -3.40 24.34
N VAL A 19 10.60 -3.44 23.30
CA VAL A 19 10.18 -3.87 21.96
C VAL A 19 9.87 -5.37 21.94
N SER A 20 10.67 -6.19 22.62
CA SER A 20 10.36 -7.63 22.78
C SER A 20 9.11 -7.89 23.63
N TYR A 21 8.83 -7.07 24.65
CA TYR A 21 7.67 -7.21 25.55
C TYR A 21 6.36 -6.80 24.87
N HIS A 22 6.36 -5.74 24.07
CA HIS A 22 5.15 -5.27 23.37
C HIS A 22 4.93 -5.92 22.00
N PHE A 23 5.98 -6.38 21.31
CA PHE A 23 5.89 -6.85 19.93
C PHE A 23 6.44 -8.26 19.71
N GLY A 24 7.06 -8.89 20.71
CA GLY A 24 7.61 -10.26 20.64
C GLY A 24 8.86 -10.41 19.77
N SER A 25 8.92 -9.76 18.60
CA SER A 25 10.04 -9.79 17.65
C SER A 25 10.01 -8.60 16.67
N ARG A 26 11.08 -8.42 15.89
CA ARG A 26 11.13 -7.45 14.78
C ARG A 26 10.03 -7.70 13.75
N GLN A 27 9.67 -8.97 13.53
CA GLN A 27 8.58 -9.36 12.65
C GLN A 27 7.22 -8.96 13.24
N GLY A 28 7.02 -9.14 14.54
CA GLY A 28 5.80 -8.70 15.22
C GLY A 28 5.63 -7.18 15.22
N LEU A 29 6.72 -6.43 15.41
CA LEU A 29 6.71 -4.97 15.29
C LEU A 29 6.33 -4.53 13.86
N LEU A 30 6.89 -5.20 12.85
CA LEU A 30 6.56 -4.92 11.46
C LEU A 30 5.07 -5.18 11.17
N LEU A 31 4.53 -6.30 11.62
CA LEU A 31 3.12 -6.64 11.46
C LEU A 31 2.20 -5.62 12.15
N GLU A 32 2.55 -5.17 13.35
CA GLU A 32 1.83 -4.13 14.07
C GLU A 32 1.84 -2.78 13.34
N ILE A 33 2.99 -2.36 12.80
CA ILE A 33 3.09 -1.16 11.96
C ILE A 33 2.20 -1.31 10.73
N LEU A 34 2.21 -2.49 10.10
CA LEU A 34 1.40 -2.76 8.92
C LEU A 34 -0.09 -2.70 9.23
N ALA A 35 -0.53 -3.30 10.34
CA ALA A 35 -1.93 -3.30 10.77
C ALA A 35 -2.42 -1.90 11.13
N ARG A 36 -1.67 -1.16 11.97
CA ARG A 36 -2.03 0.18 12.45
C ARG A 36 -2.21 1.20 11.32
N ARG A 37 -1.42 1.08 10.25
CA ARG A 37 -1.48 2.00 9.10
C ARG A 37 -2.35 1.46 7.98
N GLY A 38 -2.41 0.13 7.80
CA GLY A 38 -3.20 -0.52 6.75
C GLY A 38 -4.72 -0.41 6.99
N GLY A 39 -5.17 -0.57 8.24
CA GLY A 39 -6.60 -0.53 8.59
C GLY A 39 -7.32 0.75 8.14
N PRO A 40 -6.85 1.96 8.53
CA PRO A 40 -7.49 3.21 8.12
C PRO A 40 -7.48 3.43 6.59
N VAL A 41 -6.43 2.97 5.90
CA VAL A 41 -6.34 3.04 4.43
C VAL A 41 -7.39 2.13 3.81
N ASP A 42 -7.59 0.94 4.37
CA ASP A 42 -8.59 -0.01 3.88
C ASP A 42 -10.02 0.43 4.15
N GLU A 43 -10.30 1.04 5.30
CA GLU A 43 -11.59 1.66 5.58
C GLU A 43 -11.92 2.77 4.58
N GLU A 44 -10.93 3.59 4.22
CA GLU A 44 -11.09 4.62 3.20
C GLU A 44 -11.33 4.03 1.80
N ARG A 45 -10.69 2.91 1.45
CA ARG A 45 -11.03 2.15 0.23
C ARG A 45 -12.49 1.74 0.23
N GLY A 46 -12.97 1.22 1.37
CA GLY A 46 -14.36 0.81 1.56
C GLY A 46 -15.33 1.98 1.38
N ARG A 47 -15.07 3.13 2.01
CA ARG A 47 -15.89 4.35 1.86
C ARG A 47 -15.95 4.81 0.40
N ARG A 48 -14.80 4.89 -0.27
CA ARG A 48 -14.72 5.30 -1.68
C ARG A 48 -15.51 4.34 -2.57
N ARG A 49 -15.31 3.04 -2.40
CA ARG A 49 -16.02 2.01 -3.17
C ARG A 49 -17.53 2.03 -2.92
N ALA A 50 -17.98 2.30 -1.70
CA ALA A 50 -19.40 2.41 -1.36
C ALA A 50 -20.06 3.69 -1.90
N ALA A 51 -19.28 4.75 -2.10
CA ALA A 51 -19.74 5.97 -2.77
C ALA A 51 -19.89 5.79 -4.29
N LEU A 52 -19.25 4.77 -4.86
CA LEU A 52 -19.50 4.36 -6.24
C LEU A 52 -20.83 3.59 -6.32
N GLY A 53 -21.62 3.85 -7.37
CA GLY A 53 -22.82 3.07 -7.66
C GLY A 53 -22.52 1.61 -8.03
N ASP A 54 -23.53 0.89 -8.51
CA ASP A 54 -23.42 -0.57 -8.76
C ASP A 54 -22.49 -0.94 -9.94
N ARG A 55 -22.21 0.02 -10.82
CA ARG A 55 -21.46 -0.21 -12.06
C ARG A 55 -20.30 0.78 -12.24
N PRO A 56 -19.32 0.78 -11.31
CA PRO A 56 -18.17 1.65 -11.46
C PRO A 56 -17.32 1.22 -12.66
N ASP A 57 -16.68 2.15 -13.34
CA ASP A 57 -15.68 1.83 -14.33
C ASP A 57 -14.36 1.35 -13.68
N THR A 58 -13.40 0.92 -14.50
CA THR A 58 -12.15 0.35 -13.99
C THR A 58 -11.26 1.41 -13.35
N ALA A 59 -11.28 2.63 -13.88
CA ALA A 59 -10.49 3.73 -13.33
C ALA A 59 -11.02 4.16 -11.95
N GLU A 60 -12.34 4.16 -11.74
CA GLU A 60 -12.98 4.45 -10.46
C GLU A 60 -12.59 3.42 -9.38
N LEU A 61 -12.62 2.12 -9.73
CA LEU A 61 -12.14 1.07 -8.82
C LEU A 61 -10.65 1.19 -8.50
N VAL A 62 -9.83 1.46 -9.52
CA VAL A 62 -8.39 1.68 -9.33
C VAL A 62 -8.15 2.91 -8.44
N ARG A 63 -8.91 3.99 -8.63
CA ARG A 63 -8.82 5.19 -7.79
C ARG A 63 -9.17 4.90 -6.34
N CYS A 64 -10.10 3.99 -6.06
CA CYS A 64 -10.38 3.54 -4.69
C CYS A 64 -9.13 2.94 -4.04
N LEU A 65 -8.26 2.26 -4.79
CA LEU A 65 -7.01 1.69 -4.28
C LEU A 65 -5.87 2.70 -4.18
N VAL A 66 -5.71 3.52 -5.22
CA VAL A 66 -4.58 4.44 -5.41
C VAL A 66 -4.68 5.64 -4.48
N ALA A 67 -5.80 6.37 -4.50
CA ALA A 67 -5.93 7.64 -3.78
C ALA A 67 -5.62 7.54 -2.27
N PRO A 68 -6.22 6.62 -1.49
CA PRO A 68 -5.94 6.54 -0.06
C PRO A 68 -4.51 6.08 0.26
N TYR A 69 -3.91 5.29 -0.63
CA TYR A 69 -2.53 4.83 -0.45
C TYR A 69 -1.52 5.91 -0.82
N ALA A 70 -1.78 6.64 -1.91
CA ALA A 70 -0.99 7.77 -2.37
C ALA A 70 -0.95 8.91 -1.34
N ALA A 71 -2.07 9.18 -0.66
CA ALA A 71 -2.16 10.20 0.39
C ALA A 71 -1.17 9.98 1.55
N LEU A 72 -0.71 8.73 1.77
CA LEU A 72 0.33 8.44 2.76
C LEU A 72 1.68 9.00 2.35
N ALA A 73 2.00 9.05 1.05
CA ALA A 73 3.27 9.60 0.57
C ALA A 73 3.37 11.12 0.78
N ALA A 74 2.24 11.81 0.95
CA ALA A 74 2.20 13.23 1.28
C ALA A 74 2.41 13.51 2.78
N GLN A 75 2.37 12.48 3.64
CA GLN A 75 2.47 12.63 5.10
C GLN A 75 3.83 12.14 5.60
N PRO A 76 4.56 12.89 6.45
CA PRO A 76 5.87 12.47 6.96
C PRO A 76 5.90 11.05 7.56
N ASP A 77 4.90 10.69 8.33
CA ASP A 77 4.78 9.37 8.97
C ASP A 77 4.25 8.29 8.01
N GLY A 78 3.47 8.67 6.99
CA GLY A 78 3.01 7.79 5.91
C GLY A 78 4.12 7.41 4.92
N ARG A 79 5.11 8.29 4.69
CA ARG A 79 6.28 8.02 3.82
C ARG A 79 7.09 6.81 4.26
N ALA A 80 7.34 6.68 5.56
CA ALA A 80 8.03 5.51 6.12
C ALA A 80 7.24 4.21 5.86
N TYR A 81 5.90 4.26 6.01
CA TYR A 81 5.04 3.10 5.79
C TYR A 81 5.07 2.63 4.33
N VAL A 82 4.88 3.52 3.35
CA VAL A 82 4.88 3.13 1.92
C VAL A 82 6.23 2.56 1.48
N ARG A 83 7.34 3.09 2.03
CA ARG A 83 8.69 2.55 1.82
C ARG A 83 8.87 1.15 2.42
N ILE A 84 8.36 0.91 3.62
CA ILE A 84 8.36 -0.41 4.26
C ILE A 84 7.57 -1.41 3.40
N VAL A 85 6.34 -1.05 2.99
CA VAL A 85 5.51 -1.90 2.12
C VAL A 85 6.24 -2.22 0.81
N ALA A 86 6.90 -1.23 0.19
CA ALA A 86 7.67 -1.44 -1.03
C ALA A 86 8.87 -2.39 -0.86
N GLN A 87 9.53 -2.40 0.30
CA GLN A 87 10.62 -3.35 0.59
C GLN A 87 10.12 -4.79 0.77
N LEU A 88 8.86 -4.97 1.17
CA LEU A 88 8.24 -6.29 1.35
C LEU A 88 7.71 -6.91 0.05
N ARG A 89 7.71 -6.17 -1.07
CA ARG A 89 7.16 -6.62 -2.37
C ARG A 89 7.78 -7.90 -2.92
N GLY A 90 9.06 -8.17 -2.64
CA GLY A 90 9.70 -9.44 -3.01
C GLY A 90 9.07 -10.68 -2.32
N ARG A 91 8.16 -10.46 -1.36
CA ARG A 91 7.41 -11.50 -0.63
C ARG A 91 5.90 -11.30 -0.78
N PHE A 92 5.44 -10.75 -1.91
CA PHE A 92 4.04 -10.36 -2.10
C PHE A 92 3.02 -11.48 -1.81
N ALA A 93 3.34 -12.74 -2.14
CA ALA A 93 2.53 -13.90 -1.77
C ALA A 93 2.41 -14.09 -0.25
N ALA A 94 3.49 -13.83 0.50
CA ALA A 94 3.48 -13.83 1.97
C ALA A 94 2.79 -12.58 2.54
N TRP A 95 2.86 -11.43 1.86
CA TRP A 95 2.15 -10.21 2.26
C TRP A 95 0.63 -10.35 2.18
N ARG A 96 0.11 -10.99 1.12
CA ARG A 96 -1.33 -11.28 0.95
C ARG A 96 -1.87 -12.26 2.01
N VAL A 97 -0.99 -13.08 2.61
CA VAL A 97 -1.32 -14.05 3.67
C VAL A 97 -1.10 -13.48 5.07
N ALA A 98 -0.12 -12.59 5.24
CA ALA A 98 0.24 -11.99 6.53
C ALA A 98 -0.56 -10.72 6.86
N SER A 99 -1.14 -10.06 5.86
CA SER A 99 -2.18 -9.07 6.09
C SER A 99 -3.40 -9.77 6.65
N ASP A 100 -3.75 -9.49 7.91
CA ASP A 100 -4.96 -10.02 8.50
C ASP A 100 -6.15 -9.65 7.59
N ALA A 101 -6.99 -10.64 7.28
CA ALA A 101 -8.15 -10.50 6.40
C ALA A 101 -9.06 -9.34 6.85
N ALA A 102 -9.07 -9.00 8.13
CA ALA A 102 -9.80 -7.86 8.68
C ALA A 102 -9.25 -6.49 8.22
N THR A 103 -7.93 -6.36 8.03
CA THR A 103 -7.26 -5.07 7.72
C THR A 103 -7.11 -4.78 6.22
N THR A 104 -7.47 -5.74 5.36
CA THR A 104 -7.41 -5.59 3.89
C THR A 104 -8.65 -6.13 3.19
N LYS A 105 -9.80 -6.19 3.89
CA LYS A 105 -11.04 -6.74 3.33
C LYS A 105 -11.50 -5.95 2.11
N HIS A 106 -11.40 -4.62 2.15
CA HIS A 106 -11.85 -3.75 1.05
C HIS A 106 -10.87 -3.78 -0.10
N LEU A 107 -9.57 -3.80 0.18
CA LEU A 107 -8.53 -4.07 -0.81
C LEU A 107 -8.82 -5.38 -1.56
N ALA A 108 -9.03 -6.48 -0.82
CA ALA A 108 -9.29 -7.78 -1.43
C ALA A 108 -10.53 -7.73 -2.32
N GLY A 109 -11.66 -7.19 -1.82
CA GLY A 109 -12.89 -7.09 -2.60
C GLY A 109 -12.74 -6.27 -3.89
N ILE A 110 -12.06 -5.11 -3.83
CA ILE A 110 -11.83 -4.29 -5.02
C ILE A 110 -10.88 -4.98 -6.01
N LEU A 111 -9.85 -5.69 -5.52
CA LEU A 111 -8.95 -6.45 -6.39
C LEU A 111 -9.66 -7.62 -7.06
N ASP A 112 -10.57 -8.31 -6.36
CA ASP A 112 -11.39 -9.39 -6.93
C ASP A 112 -12.33 -8.84 -8.02
N GLU A 113 -12.95 -7.68 -7.80
CA GLU A 113 -13.74 -6.99 -8.82
C GLU A 113 -12.91 -6.59 -10.05
N LEU A 114 -11.69 -6.09 -9.84
CA LEU A 114 -10.78 -5.74 -10.93
C LEU A 114 -10.29 -6.99 -11.69
N GLU A 115 -9.96 -8.07 -10.98
CA GLU A 115 -9.51 -9.33 -11.58
C GLU A 115 -10.60 -9.95 -12.46
N ALA A 116 -11.87 -9.81 -12.09
CA ALA A 116 -12.98 -10.43 -12.81
C ALA A 116 -13.32 -9.77 -14.17
N ARG A 117 -12.91 -8.50 -14.39
CA ARG A 117 -13.36 -7.68 -15.54
C ARG A 117 -12.75 -8.06 -16.90
N PRO A 118 -11.42 -8.24 -17.06
CA PRO A 118 -10.84 -8.42 -18.37
C PRO A 118 -11.19 -9.78 -18.99
N PRO A 119 -11.43 -9.85 -20.31
CA PRO A 119 -11.66 -11.10 -21.04
C PRO A 119 -10.34 -11.85 -21.27
N ALA A 120 -9.68 -12.25 -20.19
CA ALA A 120 -8.38 -12.93 -20.18
C ALA A 120 -8.42 -14.18 -19.29
N SER A 121 -7.42 -15.05 -19.44
CA SER A 121 -7.30 -16.23 -18.58
C SER A 121 -7.10 -15.83 -17.11
N PRO A 122 -7.54 -16.64 -16.13
CA PRO A 122 -7.34 -16.32 -14.71
C PRO A 122 -5.88 -16.06 -14.33
N ALA A 123 -4.92 -16.75 -14.97
CA ALA A 123 -3.50 -16.53 -14.73
C ALA A 123 -3.04 -15.14 -15.18
N VAL A 124 -3.49 -14.68 -16.35
CA VAL A 124 -3.18 -13.34 -16.86
C VAL A 124 -3.81 -12.26 -15.98
N ARG A 125 -5.06 -12.42 -15.56
CA ARG A 125 -5.75 -11.45 -14.70
C ARG A 125 -5.06 -11.30 -13.34
N ARG A 126 -4.68 -12.42 -12.69
CA ARG A 126 -3.87 -12.39 -11.48
C ARG A 126 -2.53 -11.68 -11.67
N GLN A 127 -1.84 -11.95 -12.78
CA GLN A 127 -0.56 -11.32 -13.06
C GLN A 127 -0.69 -9.80 -13.25
N ARG A 128 -1.79 -9.34 -13.86
CA ARG A 128 -2.09 -7.90 -13.98
C ARG A 128 -2.39 -7.24 -12.64
N VAL A 129 -3.14 -7.90 -11.77
CA VAL A 129 -3.35 -7.43 -10.39
C VAL A 129 -2.03 -7.31 -9.63
N VAL A 130 -1.13 -8.28 -9.79
CA VAL A 130 0.23 -8.19 -9.23
C VAL A 130 0.98 -7.00 -9.81
N GLY A 131 0.90 -6.78 -11.13
CA GLY A 131 1.51 -5.61 -11.80
C GLY A 131 0.98 -4.28 -11.28
N LEU A 132 -0.34 -4.15 -11.10
CA LEU A 132 -0.98 -2.96 -10.51
C LEU A 132 -0.41 -2.68 -9.13
N ILE A 133 -0.32 -3.69 -8.26
CA ILE A 133 0.19 -3.48 -6.90
C ILE A 133 1.67 -3.14 -6.92
N MET A 134 2.47 -3.80 -7.76
CA MET A 134 3.89 -3.49 -7.92
C MET A 134 4.09 -2.04 -8.34
N LEU A 135 3.33 -1.56 -9.32
CA LEU A 135 3.37 -0.18 -9.81
C LEU A 135 2.96 0.81 -8.70
N LEU A 136 1.77 0.64 -8.11
CA LEU A 136 1.26 1.52 -7.05
C LEU A 136 2.26 1.69 -5.90
N THR A 137 2.75 0.56 -5.40
CA THR A 137 3.68 0.55 -4.26
C THR A 137 5.08 1.05 -4.65
N ALA A 138 5.50 0.91 -5.92
CA ALA A 138 6.76 1.48 -6.41
C ALA A 138 6.68 2.99 -6.45
N SER A 139 5.68 3.51 -7.15
CA SER A 139 5.50 4.92 -7.39
C SER A 139 5.34 5.68 -6.08
N ALA A 140 4.54 5.15 -5.15
CA ALA A 140 4.36 5.79 -3.83
C ALA A 140 5.65 5.81 -3.01
N ALA A 141 6.44 4.72 -3.02
CA ALA A 141 7.70 4.67 -2.30
C ALA A 141 8.78 5.56 -2.94
N GLU A 142 8.78 5.67 -4.27
CA GLU A 142 9.70 6.57 -4.99
C GLU A 142 9.38 8.02 -4.67
N ARG A 143 8.11 8.41 -4.77
CA ARG A 143 7.67 9.76 -4.41
C ARG A 143 7.96 10.09 -2.94
N ALA A 144 7.79 9.13 -2.04
CA ALA A 144 8.15 9.29 -0.64
C ALA A 144 9.66 9.53 -0.43
N ARG A 145 10.54 8.88 -1.21
CA ARG A 145 11.99 9.11 -1.14
C ARG A 145 12.35 10.51 -1.60
N GLY A 146 11.88 10.93 -2.78
CA GLY A 146 12.19 12.28 -3.27
C GLY A 146 11.75 13.37 -2.29
N LEU A 147 10.54 13.25 -1.73
CA LEU A 147 10.06 14.18 -0.71
C LEU A 147 10.89 14.15 0.60
N ASP A 148 11.42 13.00 1.00
CA ASP A 148 12.30 12.87 2.18
C ASP A 148 13.69 13.48 1.90
N ASP A 149 14.16 13.37 0.67
CA ASP A 149 15.46 13.88 0.20
C ASP A 149 15.42 15.40 -0.09
N GLY A 150 14.24 16.01 -0.03
CA GLY A 150 14.03 17.45 -0.23
C GLY A 150 13.78 17.86 -1.67
N ASP A 151 13.50 16.90 -2.55
CA ASP A 151 13.15 17.16 -3.95
C ASP A 151 11.80 17.86 -4.06
N ASP A 152 11.70 18.79 -5.02
CA ASP A 152 10.42 19.37 -5.44
C ASP A 152 9.85 18.54 -6.60
N PRO A 153 8.73 17.81 -6.40
CA PRO A 153 8.21 16.94 -7.44
C PRO A 153 7.68 17.72 -8.64
N GLU A 154 8.04 17.31 -9.86
CA GLU A 154 7.58 17.95 -11.10
C GLU A 154 6.05 17.97 -11.25
N LEU A 155 5.38 16.92 -10.77
CA LEU A 155 3.92 16.83 -10.72
C LEU A 155 3.44 17.12 -9.30
N ASP A 156 2.40 17.96 -9.18
CA ASP A 156 1.67 18.09 -7.92
C ASP A 156 1.03 16.77 -7.49
N HIS A 157 0.53 16.71 -6.25
CA HIS A 157 0.01 15.46 -5.69
C HIS A 157 -1.17 14.91 -6.48
N ASP A 158 -2.11 15.76 -6.88
CA ASP A 158 -3.35 15.34 -7.52
C ASP A 158 -3.10 14.87 -8.95
N THR A 159 -2.26 15.60 -9.71
CA THR A 159 -1.84 15.22 -11.06
C THR A 159 -1.08 13.89 -11.05
N TRP A 160 -0.18 13.70 -10.06
CA TRP A 160 0.51 12.42 -9.89
C TRP A 160 -0.43 11.27 -9.55
N VAL A 161 -1.44 11.52 -8.71
CA VAL A 161 -2.47 10.51 -8.38
C VAL A 161 -3.29 10.15 -9.61
N ASP A 162 -3.71 11.14 -10.40
CA ASP A 162 -4.51 10.92 -11.61
C ASP A 162 -3.74 10.12 -12.66
N ASP A 163 -2.47 10.45 -12.89
CA ASP A 163 -1.60 9.69 -13.79
C ASP A 163 -1.37 8.26 -13.28
N LEU A 164 -1.12 8.08 -11.98
CA LEU A 164 -0.96 6.76 -11.39
C LEU A 164 -2.23 5.91 -11.49
N VAL A 165 -3.42 6.51 -11.35
CA VAL A 165 -4.71 5.84 -11.60
C VAL A 165 -4.79 5.38 -13.06
N ALA A 166 -4.45 6.25 -14.01
CA ALA A 166 -4.49 5.91 -15.43
C ALA A 166 -3.53 4.77 -15.78
N MET A 167 -2.27 4.82 -15.30
CA MET A 167 -1.30 3.76 -15.52
C MET A 167 -1.74 2.43 -14.87
N CYS A 168 -2.21 2.46 -13.61
CA CYS A 168 -2.70 1.25 -12.94
C CYS A 168 -3.93 0.66 -13.64
N ALA A 169 -4.85 1.49 -14.14
CA ALA A 169 -5.99 1.04 -14.94
C ALA A 169 -5.53 0.37 -16.23
N ALA A 170 -4.58 0.97 -16.95
CA ALA A 170 -4.02 0.40 -18.17
C ALA A 170 -3.40 -0.99 -17.93
N VAL A 171 -2.65 -1.17 -16.82
CA VAL A 171 -2.04 -2.47 -16.45
C VAL A 171 -3.09 -3.58 -16.30
N VAL A 172 -4.28 -3.27 -15.77
CA VAL A 172 -5.33 -4.28 -15.58
C VAL A 172 -6.20 -4.50 -16.83
N THR A 173 -6.34 -3.49 -17.68
CA THR A 173 -7.19 -3.57 -18.89
C THR A 173 -6.48 -3.99 -20.17
N ALA A 174 -5.14 -3.97 -20.22
CA ALA A 174 -4.34 -4.26 -21.42
C ALA A 174 -4.44 -5.72 -21.90
#